data_AF-A0A0N4WM65-F1
#
_entry.id   AF-A0A0N4WM65-F1
#
_cell.length_a   1.000
_cell.length_b   1.000
_cell.length_c   1.000
_cell.angle_alpha   90.00
_cell.angle_beta   90.00
_cell.angle_gamma   90.00
#
_symmetry.space_group_name_H-M   'P 1'
#
loop_
_entity.id
_entity.type
_entity.pdbx_description
1 polymer ?
#
loop_
_entity_poly.entity_id
_entity_poly.type
_entity_poly.pdbx_seq_one_letter_code
_entity_poly.pdbx_strand_id
1 'polypeptide(L)'
;MFWVPWSLLYFYAACMCSFVWIIHLSRHILLEREYDWTKFPRELLCSVLAGTLSFWLGTVQFSLFYYPLHDFFGIHTEITTVLFFSLYAAIVFVADRNNFGADARTGPRFWFDELSCAICLEYIFLMVLVVISDPLNIVSEGIHQAIGPCKQMEEVNSPAGLCGNPYGSTQFDWLQSFAPEFMCAVLKVIIKVLQREKYLCATRYDEKYFDFHCVPNGPPKQQDDGSGKLLPLEYYPLCGTDFENRAEYIVVIWGCCILFGFFFYQMAACSGSTPVDPVKLDAFKKPIVSTKAKAVKNRLRSSSVKAPKRVVQRKKNAPETAHLLRSVSHNL
;
A
#
# COMPACT_ATOMS: atom_id res chain seq x y z
N MET A 1 20.88 -14.24 -15.36
CA MET A 1 19.49 -14.33 -14.88
C MET A 1 19.41 -13.52 -13.61
N PHE A 2 18.62 -12.45 -13.60
CA PHE A 2 18.49 -11.54 -12.46
C PHE A 2 17.92 -12.30 -11.25
N TRP A 3 18.64 -12.33 -10.13
CA TRP A 3 18.17 -12.99 -8.91
C TRP A 3 17.25 -12.03 -8.17
N VAL A 4 16.00 -11.95 -8.64
CA VAL A 4 14.96 -11.16 -7.97
C VAL A 4 14.53 -11.92 -6.72
N PRO A 5 14.45 -11.28 -5.54
CA PRO A 5 13.91 -11.90 -4.34
C PRO A 5 12.39 -12.09 -4.48
N TRP A 6 11.97 -13.13 -5.23
CA TRP A 6 10.57 -13.44 -5.53
C TRP A 6 9.70 -13.60 -4.27
N SER A 7 10.29 -14.10 -3.19
CA SER A 7 9.63 -14.23 -1.89
C SER A 7 9.26 -12.87 -1.30
N LEU A 8 10.14 -11.88 -1.44
CA LEU A 8 9.92 -10.52 -0.95
C LEU A 8 8.77 -9.84 -1.72
N LEU A 9 8.73 -10.01 -3.04
CA LEU A 9 7.63 -9.49 -3.87
C LEU A 9 6.28 -10.08 -3.45
N TYR A 10 6.23 -11.39 -3.18
CA TYR A 10 5.01 -12.02 -2.69
C TYR A 10 4.61 -11.50 -1.30
N PHE A 11 5.58 -11.36 -0.38
CA PHE A 11 5.34 -10.83 0.95
C PHE A 11 4.75 -9.41 0.91
N TYR A 12 5.29 -8.53 0.06
CA TYR A 12 4.72 -7.19 -0.13
C TYR A 12 3.28 -7.23 -0.64
N ALA A 13 2.97 -8.07 -1.64
CA ALA A 13 1.61 -8.19 -2.15
C ALA A 13 0.62 -8.71 -1.09
N ALA A 14 1.04 -9.69 -0.28
CA ALA A 14 0.25 -10.21 0.83
C ALA A 14 -0.03 -9.13 1.89
N CYS A 15 0.97 -8.33 2.25
CA CYS A 15 0.82 -7.18 3.16
C CYS A 15 -0.13 -6.13 2.59
N MET A 16 -0.01 -5.77 1.30
CA MET A 16 -0.90 -4.79 0.67
C MET A 16 -2.34 -5.30 0.56
N CYS A 17 -2.55 -6.57 0.20
CA CYS A 17 -3.88 -7.19 0.19
C CYS A 17 -4.49 -7.19 1.60
N SER A 18 -3.70 -7.56 2.60
CA SER A 18 -4.09 -7.53 4.01
C SER A 18 -4.45 -6.12 4.48
N PHE A 19 -3.68 -5.11 4.10
CA PHE A 19 -3.96 -3.70 4.41
C PHE A 19 -5.34 -3.29 3.89
N VAL A 20 -5.66 -3.62 2.63
CA VAL A 20 -6.97 -3.32 2.03
C VAL A 20 -8.09 -4.04 2.76
N TRP A 21 -7.94 -5.32 3.11
CA TRP A 21 -8.95 -6.04 3.87
C TRP A 21 -9.16 -5.46 5.26
N ILE A 22 -8.09 -5.12 5.98
CA ILE A 22 -8.17 -4.58 7.34
C ILE A 22 -8.74 -3.16 7.32
N ILE A 23 -8.38 -2.31 6.35
CA ILE A 23 -8.96 -0.96 6.27
C ILE A 23 -10.46 -1.04 5.98
N HIS A 24 -10.91 -1.93 5.08
CA HIS A 24 -12.34 -2.12 4.82
C HIS A 24 -13.08 -2.69 6.04
N LEU A 25 -12.51 -3.72 6.68
CA LEU A 25 -13.08 -4.33 7.87
C LEU A 25 -13.18 -3.35 9.04
N SER A 26 -12.09 -2.62 9.31
CA SER A 26 -12.04 -1.64 10.40
C SER A 26 -13.00 -0.48 10.17
N ARG A 27 -13.11 0.03 8.93
CA ARG A 27 -14.12 1.05 8.58
C ARG A 27 -15.54 0.53 8.72
N HIS A 28 -15.81 -0.71 8.30
CA HIS A 28 -17.13 -1.33 8.45
C HIS A 28 -17.55 -1.49 9.93
N ILE A 29 -16.58 -1.69 10.85
CA ILE A 29 -16.85 -1.86 12.28
C ILE A 29 -16.95 -0.51 13.01
N LEU A 30 -16.06 0.43 12.71
CA LEU A 30 -15.87 1.66 13.51
C LEU A 30 -16.58 2.89 12.92
N LEU A 31 -16.92 2.88 11.63
CA LEU A 31 -17.49 4.02 10.91
C LEU A 31 -18.76 3.65 10.16
N GLU A 32 -19.59 4.68 9.97
CA GLU A 32 -20.76 4.62 9.10
C GLU A 32 -20.34 4.84 7.64
N ARG A 33 -21.22 4.55 6.67
CA ARG A 33 -20.90 4.62 5.23
C ARG A 33 -20.54 6.03 4.74
N GLU A 34 -20.97 7.08 5.44
CA GLU A 34 -20.77 8.48 5.03
C GLU A 34 -19.58 9.09 5.78
N TYR A 35 -18.75 9.84 5.05
CA TYR A 35 -17.59 10.53 5.63
C TYR A 35 -18.03 11.75 6.45
N ASP A 36 -17.55 11.84 7.69
CA ASP A 36 -17.79 12.97 8.59
C ASP A 36 -16.46 13.41 9.21
N TRP A 37 -16.07 14.67 8.97
CA TRP A 37 -14.84 15.28 9.49
C TRP A 37 -14.78 15.27 11.02
N THR A 38 -15.91 15.25 11.72
CA THR A 38 -15.93 15.17 13.19
C THR A 38 -15.45 13.80 13.70
N LYS A 39 -15.58 12.76 12.86
CA LYS A 39 -15.12 11.39 13.14
C LYS A 39 -13.73 11.11 12.59
N PHE A 40 -12.98 12.14 12.17
CA PHE A 40 -11.59 12.01 11.69
C PHE A 40 -10.68 11.17 12.61
N PRO A 41 -10.74 11.27 13.95
CA PRO A 41 -9.93 10.41 14.82
C PRO A 41 -10.19 8.92 14.63
N ARG A 42 -11.41 8.53 14.25
CA ARG A 42 -11.76 7.13 13.96
C ARG A 42 -11.20 6.67 12.62
N GLU A 43 -11.26 7.51 11.58
CA GLU A 43 -10.61 7.22 10.28
C GLU A 43 -9.09 7.08 10.44
N LEU A 44 -8.47 7.95 11.25
CA LEU A 44 -7.05 7.85 11.57
C LEU A 44 -6.74 6.54 12.30
N LEU A 45 -7.57 6.17 13.29
CA LEU A 45 -7.43 4.89 14.00
C LEU A 45 -7.56 3.70 13.04
N CYS A 46 -8.52 3.70 12.11
CA CYS A 46 -8.64 2.67 11.08
C CYS A 46 -7.37 2.56 10.22
N SER A 47 -6.79 3.69 9.82
CA SER A 47 -5.56 3.72 9.02
C SER A 47 -4.36 3.18 9.80
N VAL A 48 -4.23 3.53 11.09
CA VAL A 48 -3.17 3.02 11.98
C VAL A 48 -3.34 1.52 12.24
N LEU A 49 -4.57 1.04 12.46
CA LEU A 49 -4.87 -0.38 12.62
C LEU A 49 -4.56 -1.16 11.35
N ALA A 50 -4.92 -0.63 10.18
CA ALA A 50 -4.57 -1.25 8.89
C ALA A 50 -3.04 -1.30 8.70
N GLY A 51 -2.33 -0.20 8.97
CA GLY A 51 -0.88 -0.15 8.89
C GLY A 51 -0.20 -1.20 9.78
N THR A 52 -0.61 -1.30 11.04
CA THR A 52 0.01 -2.21 12.01
C THR A 52 -0.37 -3.68 11.79
N LEU A 53 -1.65 -3.98 11.55
CA LEU A 53 -2.14 -5.35 11.42
C LEU A 53 -1.87 -5.95 10.03
N SER A 54 -1.67 -5.13 8.99
CA SER A 54 -1.39 -5.62 7.63
C SER A 54 -0.13 -6.48 7.56
N PHE A 55 0.92 -6.10 8.27
CA PHE A 55 2.17 -6.85 8.37
C PHE A 55 1.95 -8.23 9.00
N TRP A 56 1.19 -8.28 10.10
CA TRP A 56 0.90 -9.52 10.81
C TRP A 56 0.05 -10.48 9.97
N LEU A 57 -1.02 -9.95 9.35
CA LEU A 57 -1.88 -10.76 8.49
C LEU A 57 -1.16 -11.21 7.22
N GLY A 58 -0.33 -10.34 6.63
CA GLY A 58 0.52 -10.69 5.49
C GLY A 58 1.54 -11.77 5.83
N THR A 59 2.13 -11.74 7.03
CA THR A 59 3.04 -12.80 7.51
C THR A 59 2.31 -14.13 7.69
N VAL A 60 1.09 -14.12 8.20
CA VAL A 60 0.26 -15.32 8.32
C VAL A 60 -0.11 -15.86 6.94
N GLN A 61 -0.54 -15.01 6.01
CA GLN A 61 -0.82 -15.40 4.63
C GLN A 61 0.42 -16.01 3.97
N PHE A 62 1.56 -15.33 4.07
CA PHE A 62 2.83 -15.84 3.55
C PHE A 62 3.15 -17.21 4.14
N SER A 63 3.06 -17.36 5.46
CA SER A 63 3.42 -18.62 6.11
C SER A 63 2.46 -19.76 5.76
N LEU A 64 1.16 -19.49 5.66
CA LEU A 64 0.14 -20.50 5.37
C LEU A 64 0.15 -20.94 3.91
N PHE A 65 0.48 -20.05 2.99
CA PHE A 65 0.38 -20.34 1.57
C PHE A 65 1.74 -20.62 0.92
N TYR A 66 2.79 -19.88 1.28
CA TYR A 66 4.11 -20.04 0.66
C TYR A 66 4.84 -21.28 1.16
N TYR A 67 4.98 -21.48 2.47
CA TYR A 67 5.77 -22.61 3.00
C TYR A 67 5.23 -23.97 2.57
N PRO A 68 3.91 -24.25 2.61
CA PRO A 68 3.41 -25.53 2.10
C PRO A 68 3.76 -25.75 0.63
N LEU A 69 3.58 -24.74 -0.23
CA LEU A 69 3.85 -24.87 -1.66
C LEU A 69 5.34 -25.02 -1.97
N HIS A 70 6.18 -24.22 -1.33
CA HIS A 70 7.61 -24.22 -1.60
C HIS A 70 8.32 -25.40 -0.93
N ASP A 71 8.12 -25.62 0.37
CA ASP A 71 8.94 -26.56 1.14
C ASP A 71 8.40 -27.99 1.09
N PHE A 72 7.07 -28.19 1.07
CA PHE A 72 6.50 -29.54 1.02
C PHE A 72 6.36 -30.06 -0.40
N PHE A 73 5.94 -29.23 -1.35
CA PHE A 73 5.78 -29.64 -2.75
C PHE A 73 7.03 -29.39 -3.61
N GLY A 74 8.04 -28.67 -3.09
CA GLY A 74 9.26 -28.38 -3.83
C GLY A 74 9.04 -27.48 -5.05
N ILE A 75 7.96 -26.70 -5.08
CA ILE A 75 7.64 -25.82 -6.21
C ILE A 75 8.61 -24.63 -6.18
N HIS A 76 9.22 -24.32 -7.34
CA HIS A 76 10.08 -23.14 -7.47
C HIS A 76 9.36 -21.86 -7.02
N THR A 77 10.09 -21.02 -6.27
CA THR A 77 9.61 -19.76 -5.70
C THR A 77 8.94 -18.85 -6.73
N GLU A 78 9.50 -18.77 -7.93
CA GLU A 78 8.98 -17.98 -9.05
C GLU A 78 7.55 -18.39 -9.43
N ILE A 79 7.31 -19.69 -9.63
CA ILE A 79 6.00 -20.23 -10.02
C ILE A 79 4.97 -19.93 -8.93
N THR A 80 5.36 -20.13 -7.66
CA THR A 80 4.52 -19.87 -6.49
C THR A 80 4.13 -18.38 -6.41
N THR A 81 5.07 -17.47 -6.60
CA THR A 81 4.80 -16.02 -6.59
C THR A 81 3.86 -15.60 -7.73
N VAL A 82 4.11 -16.08 -8.96
CA VAL A 82 3.25 -15.78 -10.12
C VAL A 82 1.83 -16.29 -9.91
N LEU A 83 1.68 -17.50 -9.36
CA LEU A 83 0.38 -18.08 -9.04
C LEU A 83 -0.41 -17.18 -8.07
N PHE A 84 0.20 -16.73 -6.98
CA PHE A 84 -0.50 -15.86 -6.02
C PHE A 84 -0.80 -14.46 -6.57
N PHE A 85 0.09 -13.90 -7.38
CA PHE A 85 -0.18 -12.63 -8.06
C PHE A 85 -1.38 -12.75 -9.01
N SER A 86 -1.46 -13.86 -9.76
CA SER A 86 -2.60 -14.13 -10.61
C SER A 86 -3.90 -14.28 -9.81
N LEU A 87 -3.84 -14.92 -8.63
CA LEU A 87 -4.98 -15.05 -7.73
C LEU A 87 -5.44 -13.69 -7.19
N TYR A 88 -4.53 -12.84 -6.70
CA TYR A 88 -4.87 -11.50 -6.23
C TYR A 88 -5.43 -10.63 -7.35
N ALA A 89 -4.83 -10.67 -8.53
CA ALA A 89 -5.33 -9.97 -9.71
C ALA A 89 -6.74 -10.45 -10.08
N ALA A 90 -7.00 -11.77 -10.05
CA ALA A 90 -8.32 -12.34 -10.31
C ALA A 90 -9.35 -11.89 -9.26
N ILE A 91 -8.99 -11.88 -7.97
CA ILE A 91 -9.88 -11.39 -6.90
C ILE A 91 -10.25 -9.92 -7.14
N VAL A 92 -9.26 -9.06 -7.40
CA VAL A 92 -9.50 -7.63 -7.68
C VAL A 92 -10.35 -7.47 -8.94
N PHE A 93 -10.05 -8.22 -10.01
CA PHE A 93 -10.79 -8.16 -11.25
C PHE A 93 -12.26 -8.60 -11.07
N VAL A 94 -12.50 -9.72 -10.38
CA VAL A 94 -13.85 -10.22 -10.10
C VAL A 94 -14.61 -9.24 -9.20
N ALA A 95 -13.96 -8.70 -8.18
CA ALA A 95 -14.56 -7.72 -7.27
C ALA A 95 -14.92 -6.42 -8.00
N ASP A 96 -14.06 -5.93 -8.89
CA ASP A 96 -14.37 -4.81 -9.79
C ASP A 96 -15.60 -5.16 -10.64
N ARG A 97 -15.56 -6.26 -11.40
CA ARG A 97 -16.64 -6.61 -12.34
C ARG A 97 -17.99 -6.83 -11.66
N ASN A 98 -18.00 -7.44 -10.48
CA ASN A 98 -19.21 -7.74 -9.71
C ASN A 98 -19.70 -6.58 -8.83
N ASN A 99 -19.04 -5.41 -8.85
CA ASN A 99 -19.50 -4.26 -8.08
C ASN A 99 -20.84 -3.74 -8.64
N PHE A 100 -21.91 -3.90 -7.85
CA PHE A 100 -23.30 -3.52 -8.20
C PHE A 100 -23.52 -2.01 -8.28
N GLY A 101 -22.55 -1.18 -7.88
CA GLY A 101 -22.58 0.28 -8.05
C GLY A 101 -22.38 0.70 -9.51
N ALA A 102 -23.37 0.46 -10.37
CA ALA A 102 -23.35 0.82 -11.78
C ALA A 102 -23.18 2.33 -12.04
N ASP A 103 -23.50 3.17 -11.05
CA ASP A 103 -23.41 4.63 -11.11
C ASP A 103 -21.97 5.14 -11.26
N ALA A 104 -20.98 4.36 -10.83
CA ALA A 104 -19.60 4.69 -11.14
C ALA A 104 -19.42 4.64 -12.67
N ARG A 105 -19.83 3.56 -13.34
CA ARG A 105 -19.50 3.32 -14.76
C ARG A 105 -20.30 4.15 -15.78
N THR A 106 -21.33 4.86 -15.34
CA THR A 106 -22.25 5.61 -16.22
C THR A 106 -21.85 7.08 -16.42
N GLY A 107 -20.81 7.57 -15.74
CA GLY A 107 -20.27 8.91 -15.94
C GLY A 107 -19.63 9.14 -17.31
N PRO A 108 -19.46 10.41 -17.73
CA PRO A 108 -18.68 10.73 -18.92
C PRO A 108 -17.27 10.15 -18.76
N ARG A 109 -16.87 9.28 -19.68
CA ARG A 109 -15.51 8.73 -19.76
C ARG A 109 -14.54 9.86 -20.13
N PHE A 110 -14.07 10.59 -19.13
CA PHE A 110 -12.86 11.38 -19.33
C PHE A 110 -11.73 10.39 -19.57
N TRP A 111 -11.01 10.55 -20.69
CA TRP A 111 -9.87 9.69 -21.03
C TRP A 111 -8.69 9.86 -20.04
N PHE A 112 -8.76 10.87 -19.17
CA PHE A 112 -7.72 11.23 -18.22
C PHE A 112 -8.35 11.63 -16.87
N ASP A 113 -8.15 10.79 -15.86
CA ASP A 113 -8.51 11.05 -14.45
C ASP A 113 -7.24 11.36 -13.63
N GLU A 114 -7.38 12.05 -12.51
CA GLU A 114 -6.27 12.39 -11.58
C GLU A 114 -5.54 11.11 -11.12
N LEU A 115 -6.29 10.04 -10.84
CA LEU A 115 -5.73 8.74 -10.49
C LEU A 115 -4.93 8.12 -11.65
N SER A 116 -5.45 8.21 -12.88
CA SER A 116 -4.75 7.70 -14.08
C SER A 116 -3.47 8.48 -14.36
N CYS A 117 -3.49 9.80 -14.10
CA CYS A 117 -2.30 10.65 -14.18
C CYS A 117 -1.23 10.22 -13.18
N ALA A 118 -1.61 10.04 -11.90
CA ALA A 118 -0.70 9.60 -10.85
C ALA A 118 -0.05 8.25 -11.17
N ILE A 119 -0.85 7.29 -11.64
CA ILE A 119 -0.37 5.97 -12.10
C ILE A 119 0.64 6.14 -13.24
N CYS A 120 0.33 6.96 -14.25
CA CYS A 120 1.20 7.18 -15.39
C CYS A 120 2.54 7.82 -14.98
N LEU A 121 2.50 8.84 -14.11
CA LEU A 121 3.69 9.51 -13.59
C LEU A 121 4.59 8.57 -12.79
N GLU A 122 4.01 7.72 -11.94
CA GLU A 122 4.75 6.73 -11.15
C GLU A 122 5.50 5.74 -12.06
N TYR A 123 4.82 5.16 -13.07
CA TYR A 123 5.47 4.21 -13.96
C TYR A 123 6.50 4.86 -14.89
N ILE A 124 6.25 6.09 -15.36
CA ILE A 124 7.26 6.87 -16.09
C ILE A 124 8.48 7.14 -15.21
N PHE A 125 8.27 7.53 -13.95
CA PHE A 125 9.35 7.74 -12.99
C PHE A 125 10.20 6.48 -12.82
N LEU A 126 9.58 5.31 -12.63
CA LEU A 126 10.30 4.02 -12.55
C LEU A 126 11.08 3.71 -13.84
N MET A 127 10.49 3.96 -15.01
CA MET A 127 11.15 3.78 -16.30
C MET A 127 12.34 4.72 -16.50
N VAL A 128 12.27 5.95 -15.99
CA VAL A 128 13.39 6.91 -16.02
C VAL A 128 14.46 6.49 -15.03
N LEU A 129 14.06 6.10 -13.81
CA LEU A 129 14.96 5.67 -12.74
C LEU A 129 15.87 4.54 -13.21
N VAL A 130 15.33 3.50 -13.85
CA VAL A 130 16.13 2.37 -14.33
C VAL A 130 17.15 2.76 -15.41
N VAL A 131 16.90 3.83 -16.16
CA VAL A 131 17.82 4.33 -17.19
C VAL A 131 18.92 5.20 -16.60
N ILE A 132 18.59 6.05 -15.62
CA ILE A 132 19.56 6.98 -15.00
C ILE A 132 20.38 6.34 -13.88
N SER A 133 19.84 5.32 -13.21
CA SER A 133 20.54 4.62 -12.13
C SER A 133 21.64 3.74 -12.69
N ASP A 134 22.87 4.04 -12.29
CA ASP A 134 24.06 3.25 -12.60
C ASP A 134 24.40 2.36 -11.39
N PRO A 135 24.35 1.02 -11.52
CA PRO A 135 24.64 0.12 -10.42
C PRO A 135 26.06 0.29 -9.86
N LEU A 136 27.03 0.73 -10.69
CA LEU A 136 28.42 0.94 -10.27
C LEU A 136 28.58 2.08 -9.24
N ASN A 137 27.65 3.03 -9.24
CA ASN A 137 27.67 4.16 -8.30
C ASN A 137 26.96 3.83 -6.97
N ILE A 138 26.45 2.60 -6.80
CA ILE A 138 25.76 2.19 -5.59
C ILE A 138 26.79 1.68 -4.58
N VAL A 139 26.99 2.45 -3.51
CA VAL A 139 27.81 2.06 -2.36
C VAL A 139 26.91 1.91 -1.16
N SER A 140 26.93 0.72 -0.55
CA SER A 140 26.22 0.47 0.69
C SER A 140 27.17 0.69 1.87
N GLU A 141 27.11 1.88 2.46
CA GLU A 141 27.79 2.22 3.70
C GLU A 141 26.82 1.98 4.87
N GLY A 142 27.12 1.03 5.75
CA GLY A 142 26.19 0.69 6.83
C GLY A 142 26.65 -0.44 7.73
N ILE A 143 25.78 -0.79 8.69
CA ILE A 143 25.98 -1.95 9.55
C ILE A 143 25.66 -3.19 8.74
N HIS A 144 26.70 -3.80 8.16
CA HIS A 144 26.58 -5.08 7.50
C HIS A 144 26.80 -6.23 8.47
N GLN A 145 26.54 -7.45 8.01
CA GLN A 145 26.84 -8.65 8.77
C GLN A 145 28.33 -8.68 9.12
N ALA A 146 28.67 -8.90 10.38
CA ALA A 146 30.06 -8.87 10.83
C ALA A 146 30.93 -9.89 10.07
N ILE A 147 32.14 -9.51 9.68
CA ILE A 147 33.14 -10.43 9.11
C ILE A 147 33.79 -11.21 10.25
N GLY A 148 33.87 -12.53 10.12
CA GLY A 148 34.31 -13.42 11.19
C GLY A 148 34.53 -14.85 10.68
N PRO A 149 34.62 -15.85 11.58
CA PRO A 149 34.93 -17.23 11.21
C PRO A 149 33.84 -17.87 10.32
N CYS A 150 34.25 -18.35 9.15
CA CYS A 150 33.37 -18.84 8.07
C CYS A 150 32.47 -20.05 8.36
N LYS A 151 32.65 -20.73 9.49
CA LYS A 151 31.99 -22.01 9.79
C LYS A 151 31.09 -21.95 11.01
N GLN A 152 30.87 -20.76 11.56
CA GLN A 152 29.96 -20.59 12.69
C GLN A 152 28.55 -20.35 12.16
N MET A 153 27.68 -21.32 12.36
CA MET A 153 26.25 -21.19 12.13
C MET A 153 25.59 -20.68 13.41
N GLU A 154 24.58 -19.84 13.25
CA GLU A 154 23.72 -19.40 14.33
C GLU A 154 22.30 -19.89 14.09
N GLU A 155 21.69 -20.42 15.15
CA GLU A 155 20.30 -20.82 15.12
C GLU A 155 19.42 -19.59 15.19
N VAL A 156 18.69 -19.31 14.12
CA VAL A 156 17.75 -18.19 14.10
C VAL A 156 16.45 -18.65 14.74
N ASN A 157 16.40 -18.58 16.08
CA ASN A 157 15.25 -19.01 16.90
C ASN A 157 14.12 -17.98 17.00
N SER A 158 14.18 -16.91 16.21
CA SER A 158 13.20 -15.84 16.24
C SER A 158 12.14 -16.05 15.15
N PRO A 159 10.83 -15.94 15.45
CA PRO A 159 9.80 -15.78 14.40
C PRO A 159 10.08 -14.55 13.51
N ALA A 160 10.96 -13.64 13.97
CA ALA A 160 11.54 -12.51 13.28
C ALA A 160 12.69 -12.81 12.29
N GLY A 161 13.26 -14.02 12.31
CA GLY A 161 14.42 -14.39 11.47
C GLY A 161 14.18 -14.33 9.97
N LEU A 162 12.91 -14.31 9.56
CA LEU A 162 12.45 -14.18 8.18
C LEU A 162 11.99 -12.76 7.83
N CYS A 163 11.82 -11.87 8.84
CA CYS A 163 11.60 -10.44 8.64
C CYS A 163 12.90 -9.63 8.75
N GLY A 164 14.01 -10.29 9.09
CA GLY A 164 15.34 -9.80 8.76
C GLY A 164 15.55 -9.95 7.26
N ASN A 165 15.61 -8.80 6.56
CA ASN A 165 16.17 -8.75 5.22
C ASN A 165 17.52 -9.51 5.21
N PRO A 166 17.89 -10.21 4.11
CA PRO A 166 19.26 -10.71 3.94
C PRO A 166 20.30 -9.57 4.06
N TYR A 167 19.88 -8.31 3.88
CA TYR A 167 20.61 -7.08 4.13
C TYR A 167 20.32 -6.52 5.53
N GLY A 168 21.30 -6.54 6.43
CA GLY A 168 21.18 -6.22 7.86
C GLY A 168 20.77 -4.77 8.21
N SER A 169 19.53 -4.37 7.97
CA SER A 169 18.99 -3.12 8.49
C SER A 169 18.20 -3.35 9.79
N THR A 170 18.73 -2.85 10.91
CA THR A 170 18.17 -2.84 12.28
C THR A 170 16.95 -1.92 12.47
N GLN A 171 16.28 -1.49 11.40
CA GLN A 171 15.33 -0.38 11.47
C GLN A 171 13.92 -0.77 11.95
N PHE A 172 13.64 -2.06 12.15
CA PHE A 172 12.30 -2.57 12.50
C PHE A 172 12.16 -3.21 13.91
N ASP A 173 13.19 -3.12 14.76
CA ASP A 173 13.15 -3.72 16.11
C ASP A 173 12.07 -3.10 17.03
N TRP A 174 11.68 -1.85 16.81
CA TRP A 174 10.66 -1.17 17.64
C TRP A 174 9.21 -1.60 17.35
N LEU A 175 8.91 -2.08 16.14
CA LEU A 175 7.57 -2.57 15.79
C LEU A 175 7.27 -3.96 16.39
N GLN A 176 8.30 -4.66 16.87
CA GLN A 176 8.19 -5.99 17.49
C GLN A 176 7.72 -5.96 18.94
N SER A 177 7.85 -4.83 19.64
CA SER A 177 7.44 -4.73 21.04
C SER A 177 5.91 -4.80 21.24
N PHE A 178 5.13 -4.78 20.15
CA PHE A 178 3.67 -4.85 20.14
C PHE A 178 3.10 -6.17 19.58
N ALA A 179 3.95 -7.16 19.30
CA ALA A 179 3.49 -8.47 18.84
C ALA A 179 2.68 -9.20 19.93
N PRO A 180 1.44 -9.65 19.68
CA PRO A 180 0.76 -10.52 20.63
C PRO A 180 1.49 -11.87 20.69
N GLU A 181 1.94 -12.26 21.87
CA GLU A 181 2.60 -13.55 22.21
C GLU A 181 1.99 -14.77 21.47
N PHE A 182 0.67 -14.77 21.28
CA PHE A 182 -0.09 -15.81 20.60
C PHE A 182 0.29 -16.00 19.12
N MET A 183 0.58 -14.92 18.38
CA MET A 183 0.98 -14.99 16.97
C MET A 183 2.40 -15.56 16.82
N CYS A 184 3.30 -15.23 17.75
CA CYS A 184 4.63 -15.82 17.81
C CYS A 184 4.57 -17.33 18.09
N ALA A 185 3.63 -17.79 18.91
CA ALA A 185 3.44 -19.21 19.19
C ALA A 185 2.96 -19.99 17.96
N VAL A 186 2.01 -19.45 17.19
CA VAL A 186 1.54 -20.08 15.94
C VAL A 186 2.64 -20.15 14.89
N LEU A 187 3.45 -19.09 14.75
CA LEU A 187 4.58 -19.07 13.81
C LEU A 187 5.67 -20.09 14.18
N LYS A 188 5.95 -20.28 15.49
CA LYS A 188 6.95 -21.25 15.98
C LYS A 188 6.60 -22.71 15.69
N VAL A 189 5.32 -23.05 15.55
CA VAL A 189 4.88 -24.43 15.24
C VAL A 189 5.09 -24.76 13.75
N ILE A 190 5.10 -23.74 12.88
CA ILE A 190 5.17 -23.91 11.43
C ILE A 190 6.60 -23.76 10.90
N ILE A 191 7.44 -22.94 11.55
CA ILE A 191 8.78 -22.59 11.05
C ILE A 191 9.84 -23.54 11.63
N LYS A 192 10.51 -24.30 10.76
CA LYS A 192 11.77 -25.00 11.09
C LYS A 192 12.82 -24.00 11.55
N VAL A 193 13.61 -24.35 12.58
CA VAL A 193 14.79 -23.57 12.98
C VAL A 193 15.71 -23.39 11.76
N LEU A 194 15.79 -22.16 11.26
CA LEU A 194 16.64 -21.79 10.15
C LEU A 194 18.05 -21.55 10.69
N GLN A 195 19.03 -22.22 10.09
CA GLN A 195 20.44 -22.04 10.37
C GLN A 195 20.99 -21.05 9.35
N ARG A 196 21.62 -19.97 9.81
CA ARG A 196 22.31 -18.99 8.95
C ARG A 196 23.77 -18.91 9.36
N GLU A 197 24.67 -18.66 8.42
CA GLU A 197 26.05 -18.29 8.75
C GLU A 197 26.04 -17.02 9.63
N LYS A 198 26.70 -17.08 10.78
CA LYS A 198 26.75 -15.97 11.76
C LYS A 198 27.59 -14.81 11.24
N TYR A 199 28.65 -15.10 10.50
CA TYR A 199 29.58 -14.11 9.98
C TYR A 199 29.67 -14.16 8.47
N LEU A 200 29.96 -13.01 7.86
CA LEU A 200 30.25 -12.96 6.44
C LEU A 200 31.67 -13.48 6.15
N CYS A 201 31.77 -14.40 5.20
CA CYS A 201 33.02 -14.91 4.66
C CYS A 201 33.60 -13.99 3.58
N ALA A 202 34.45 -13.03 3.94
CA ALA A 202 35.08 -12.13 2.96
C ALA A 202 35.87 -12.87 1.86
N THR A 203 36.50 -14.01 2.19
CA THR A 203 37.29 -14.83 1.26
C THR A 203 36.46 -15.66 0.29
N ARG A 204 35.19 -15.91 0.60
CA ARG A 204 34.25 -16.73 -0.19
C ARG A 204 33.01 -15.94 -0.62
N TYR A 205 33.10 -14.61 -0.57
CA TYR A 205 32.01 -13.75 -0.97
C TYR A 205 32.02 -13.64 -2.50
N ASP A 206 31.07 -14.32 -3.14
CA ASP A 206 30.89 -14.33 -4.60
C ASP A 206 29.43 -13.96 -4.90
N GLU A 207 29.07 -12.73 -4.55
CA GLU A 207 27.80 -12.15 -4.98
C GLU A 207 28.02 -11.44 -6.32
N LYS A 208 27.29 -11.85 -7.35
CA LYS A 208 27.48 -11.31 -8.72
C LYS A 208 27.18 -9.82 -8.86
N TYR A 209 26.42 -9.25 -7.92
CA TYR A 209 25.90 -7.88 -7.96
C TYR A 209 26.61 -6.92 -7.01
N PHE A 210 27.35 -7.45 -6.04
CA PHE A 210 28.05 -6.66 -5.03
C PHE A 210 29.39 -7.28 -4.72
N ASP A 211 30.44 -6.48 -4.68
CA ASP A 211 31.76 -6.93 -4.28
C ASP A 211 32.49 -5.86 -3.44
N PHE A 212 33.79 -6.06 -3.24
CA PHE A 212 34.65 -5.14 -2.49
C PHE A 212 35.56 -4.29 -3.40
N HIS A 213 35.26 -4.12 -4.69
CA HIS A 213 36.17 -3.46 -5.64
C HIS A 213 36.46 -1.99 -5.29
N CYS A 214 35.54 -1.32 -4.60
CA CYS A 214 35.68 0.06 -4.16
C CYS A 214 36.54 0.22 -2.89
N VAL A 215 36.91 -0.87 -2.23
CA VAL A 215 37.72 -0.83 -1.02
C VAL A 215 39.19 -0.63 -1.44
N PRO A 216 39.87 0.44 -1.01
CA PRO A 216 41.20 0.82 -1.52
C PRO A 216 42.31 -0.21 -1.23
N ASN A 217 42.06 -1.19 -0.35
CA ASN A 217 42.99 -2.27 0.00
C ASN A 217 42.49 -3.67 -0.39
N GLY A 218 41.47 -3.74 -1.25
CA GLY A 218 40.79 -5.00 -1.59
C GLY A 218 39.86 -5.50 -0.48
N PRO A 219 39.42 -6.77 -0.55
CA PRO A 219 38.41 -7.29 0.36
C PRO A 219 38.86 -7.29 1.84
N PRO A 220 37.89 -7.13 2.76
CA PRO A 220 37.93 -7.49 4.16
C PRO A 220 39.06 -8.38 4.63
N LYS A 221 40.01 -7.96 5.48
CA LYS A 221 40.81 -8.98 6.18
C LYS A 221 39.89 -9.76 7.11
N GLN A 222 39.91 -11.08 6.97
CA GLN A 222 39.08 -11.94 7.80
C GLN A 222 39.55 -11.89 9.26
N GLN A 223 38.61 -11.84 10.19
CA GLN A 223 38.91 -11.66 11.62
C GLN A 223 39.72 -12.81 12.22
N ASP A 224 39.58 -14.00 11.65
CA ASP A 224 40.36 -15.20 11.96
C ASP A 224 40.82 -15.82 10.64
N ASP A 225 42.06 -15.52 10.26
CA ASP A 225 42.79 -16.12 9.15
C ASP A 225 43.40 -17.48 9.54
N GLY A 226 43.09 -18.01 10.73
CA GLY A 226 43.70 -19.20 11.29
C GLY A 226 45.00 -18.91 12.04
N SER A 227 45.45 -17.64 12.13
CA SER A 227 46.59 -17.23 12.98
C SER A 227 46.22 -17.02 14.45
N GLY A 228 44.94 -17.13 14.82
CA GLY A 228 44.49 -17.00 16.22
C GLY A 228 44.56 -15.58 16.79
N LYS A 229 44.73 -14.56 15.95
CA LYS A 229 44.76 -13.14 16.34
C LYS A 229 43.48 -12.46 15.87
N LEU A 230 42.53 -12.24 16.79
CA LEU A 230 41.30 -11.51 16.48
C LEU A 230 41.62 -10.07 16.09
N LEU A 231 41.32 -9.72 14.84
CA LEU A 231 41.25 -8.33 14.41
C LEU A 231 39.98 -7.65 14.98
N PRO A 232 39.97 -6.33 15.17
CA PRO A 232 38.76 -5.61 15.55
C PRO A 232 37.69 -5.73 14.45
N LEU A 233 36.41 -5.65 14.85
CA LEU A 233 35.29 -5.64 13.92
C LEU A 233 35.35 -4.35 13.09
N GLU A 234 35.60 -4.46 11.80
CA GLU A 234 35.65 -3.31 10.89
C GLU A 234 34.36 -3.20 10.08
N TYR A 235 33.84 -1.98 9.97
CA TYR A 235 32.81 -1.64 9.00
C TYR A 235 33.41 -1.67 7.60
N TYR A 236 32.71 -2.26 6.65
CA TYR A 236 33.16 -2.37 5.27
C TYR A 236 32.08 -1.89 4.32
N PRO A 237 32.41 -1.11 3.28
CA PRO A 237 31.47 -0.81 2.21
C PRO A 237 31.34 -2.00 1.26
N LEU A 238 30.12 -2.20 0.75
CA LEU A 238 29.84 -3.09 -0.38
C LEU A 238 29.50 -2.25 -1.58
N CYS A 239 30.02 -2.62 -2.75
CA CYS A 239 29.88 -1.83 -3.96
C CYS A 239 29.21 -2.61 -5.07
N GLY A 240 28.26 -1.95 -5.74
CA GLY A 240 27.51 -2.54 -6.83
C GLY A 240 28.41 -2.80 -8.04
N THR A 241 28.25 -3.97 -8.67
CA THR A 241 28.92 -4.32 -9.91
C THR A 241 28.01 -4.00 -11.11
N ASP A 242 28.61 -3.82 -12.29
CA ASP A 242 27.81 -3.57 -13.50
C ASP A 242 27.03 -4.83 -13.92
N PHE A 243 25.88 -4.62 -14.57
CA PHE A 243 25.10 -5.71 -15.11
C PHE A 243 25.63 -6.11 -16.48
N GLU A 244 25.98 -7.40 -16.66
CA GLU A 244 26.42 -7.93 -17.97
C GLU A 244 25.43 -7.60 -19.11
N ASN A 245 24.12 -7.60 -18.82
CA ASN A 245 23.05 -7.30 -19.78
C ASN A 245 22.13 -6.17 -19.30
N ARG A 246 22.67 -4.95 -19.08
CA ARG A 246 21.87 -3.79 -18.64
C ARG A 246 20.66 -3.50 -19.54
N ALA A 247 20.79 -3.68 -20.85
CA ALA A 247 19.68 -3.47 -21.80
C ALA A 247 18.52 -4.44 -21.59
N GLU A 248 18.81 -5.71 -21.30
CA GLU A 248 17.78 -6.73 -21.01
C GLU A 248 16.99 -6.34 -19.76
N TYR A 249 17.69 -5.91 -18.70
CA TYR A 249 17.06 -5.42 -17.47
C TYR A 249 16.11 -4.24 -17.73
N ILE A 250 16.57 -3.22 -18.45
CA ILE A 250 15.76 -2.04 -18.78
C ILE A 250 14.51 -2.45 -19.57
N VAL A 251 14.66 -3.30 -20.59
CA VAL A 251 13.55 -3.78 -21.42
C VAL A 251 12.54 -4.57 -20.59
N VAL A 252 13.00 -5.41 -19.66
CA VAL A 252 12.11 -6.19 -18.76
C VAL A 252 11.33 -5.25 -17.84
N ILE A 253 12.00 -4.30 -17.18
CA ILE A 253 11.34 -3.35 -16.29
C ILE A 253 10.33 -2.49 -17.08
N TRP A 254 10.72 -1.98 -18.24
CA TRP A 254 9.84 -1.21 -19.12
C TRP A 254 8.63 -2.01 -19.58
N GLY A 255 8.83 -3.26 -19.99
CA GLY A 255 7.75 -4.17 -20.37
C GLY A 255 6.75 -4.39 -19.23
N CYS A 256 7.24 -4.62 -18.01
CA CYS A 256 6.42 -4.73 -16.82
C CYS A 256 5.66 -3.41 -16.53
N CYS A 257 6.33 -2.25 -16.56
CA CYS A 257 5.71 -0.95 -16.32
C CYS A 257 4.60 -0.64 -17.33
N ILE A 258 4.82 -0.93 -18.62
CA ILE A 258 3.81 -0.73 -19.68
C ILE A 258 2.63 -1.68 -19.48
N LEU A 259 2.89 -2.95 -19.20
CA LEU A 259 1.84 -3.95 -18.97
C LEU A 259 0.97 -3.59 -17.76
N PHE A 260 1.59 -3.36 -16.60
CA PHE A 260 0.87 -2.97 -15.39
C PHE A 260 0.21 -1.60 -15.54
N GLY A 261 0.90 -0.63 -16.13
CA GLY A 261 0.35 0.68 -16.45
C GLY A 261 -0.92 0.58 -17.29
N PHE A 262 -0.96 -0.31 -18.30
CA PHE A 262 -2.16 -0.58 -19.09
C PHE A 262 -3.28 -1.20 -18.25
N PHE A 263 -2.98 -2.21 -17.43
CA PHE A 263 -3.98 -2.82 -16.54
C PHE A 263 -4.57 -1.81 -15.55
N PHE A 264 -3.72 -1.04 -14.87
CA PHE A 264 -4.15 -0.04 -13.92
C PHE A 264 -4.87 1.13 -14.58
N TYR A 265 -4.45 1.54 -15.77
CA TYR A 265 -5.18 2.53 -16.57
C TYR A 265 -6.57 2.02 -16.93
N GLN A 266 -6.70 0.77 -17.37
CA GLN A 266 -8.01 0.20 -17.68
C GLN A 266 -8.91 0.08 -16.45
N MET A 267 -8.34 -0.25 -15.29
CA MET A 267 -9.08 -0.20 -14.04
C MET A 267 -9.48 1.23 -13.70
N ALA A 268 -8.56 2.19 -13.67
CA ALA A 268 -8.84 3.57 -13.27
C ALA A 268 -9.79 4.30 -14.23
N ALA A 269 -9.48 4.32 -15.53
CA ALA A 269 -10.26 5.02 -16.54
C ALA A 269 -11.64 4.39 -16.80
N CYS A 270 -11.83 3.10 -16.49
CA CYS A 270 -13.13 2.42 -16.60
C CYS A 270 -13.84 2.15 -15.27
N SER A 271 -13.25 2.51 -14.11
CA SER A 271 -13.84 2.26 -12.79
C SER A 271 -15.04 3.17 -12.50
N GLY A 272 -15.08 4.35 -13.14
CA GLY A 272 -16.25 5.20 -13.14
C GLY A 272 -16.07 6.57 -12.49
N SER A 273 -17.11 7.40 -12.57
CA SER A 273 -17.15 8.72 -11.93
C SER A 273 -17.06 8.58 -10.41
N THR A 274 -16.10 9.29 -9.83
CA THR A 274 -16.02 9.50 -8.38
C THR A 274 -17.31 10.17 -7.90
N PRO A 275 -17.81 9.83 -6.69
CA PRO A 275 -18.93 10.53 -6.09
C PRO A 275 -18.65 12.03 -6.07
N VAL A 276 -19.59 12.84 -6.56
CA VAL A 276 -19.41 14.30 -6.58
C VAL A 276 -19.35 14.80 -5.14
N ASP A 277 -18.18 15.27 -4.71
CA ASP A 277 -18.03 15.86 -3.37
C ASP A 277 -18.99 17.05 -3.21
N PRO A 278 -19.90 17.03 -2.23
CA PRO A 278 -20.87 18.11 -2.02
C PRO A 278 -20.18 19.44 -1.68
N VAL A 279 -18.94 19.40 -1.15
CA VAL A 279 -18.14 20.59 -0.81
C VAL A 279 -17.84 21.47 -2.03
N LYS A 280 -17.71 20.88 -3.24
CA LYS A 280 -17.46 21.66 -4.47
C LYS A 280 -18.73 22.33 -5.02
N LEU A 281 -19.93 21.86 -4.65
CA LEU A 281 -21.19 22.45 -5.11
C LEU A 281 -21.54 23.75 -4.38
N ASP A 282 -21.17 23.88 -3.10
CA ASP A 282 -21.45 25.10 -2.34
C ASP A 282 -20.54 26.28 -2.72
N ALA A 283 -19.31 26.01 -3.16
CA ALA A 283 -18.39 27.05 -3.63
C ALA A 283 -18.83 27.69 -4.95
N PHE A 284 -19.55 26.94 -5.81
CA PHE A 284 -20.09 27.45 -7.08
C PHE A 284 -21.49 28.04 -6.96
N LYS A 285 -22.19 27.80 -5.85
CA LYS A 285 -23.48 28.42 -5.55
C LYS A 285 -23.30 29.83 -4.98
N LYS A 286 -22.54 30.70 -5.67
CA LYS A 286 -22.67 32.15 -5.44
C LYS A 286 -24.11 32.55 -5.77
N PRO A 287 -24.83 33.23 -4.86
CA PRO A 287 -26.22 33.56 -5.09
C PRO A 287 -26.32 34.58 -6.22
N ILE A 288 -26.83 34.16 -7.38
CA ILE A 288 -27.42 35.04 -8.42
C ILE A 288 -28.77 35.63 -7.91
N VAL A 289 -28.95 35.72 -6.59
CA VAL A 289 -30.12 36.30 -5.93
C VAL A 289 -29.67 37.54 -5.16
N SER A 290 -29.23 38.57 -5.88
CA SER A 290 -29.01 39.91 -5.29
C SER A 290 -29.42 41.04 -6.22
N THR A 291 -29.43 40.83 -7.55
CA THR A 291 -29.73 41.93 -8.48
C THR A 291 -31.23 42.08 -8.79
N LYS A 292 -32.01 40.99 -8.87
CA LYS A 292 -33.46 41.09 -9.16
C LYS A 292 -34.30 41.53 -7.95
N ALA A 293 -33.91 41.18 -6.72
CA ALA A 293 -34.64 41.58 -5.52
C ALA A 293 -34.52 43.09 -5.22
N LYS A 294 -33.38 43.72 -5.56
CA LYS A 294 -33.21 45.18 -5.46
C LYS A 294 -33.99 45.95 -6.53
N ALA A 295 -34.13 45.40 -7.74
CA ALA A 295 -34.92 46.02 -8.81
C ALA A 295 -36.43 46.01 -8.51
N VAL A 296 -36.97 44.93 -7.93
CA VAL A 296 -38.40 44.84 -7.56
C VAL A 296 -38.73 45.70 -6.33
N LYS A 297 -37.81 45.78 -5.35
CA LYS A 297 -38.02 46.61 -4.15
C LYS A 297 -38.03 48.11 -4.44
N ASN A 298 -37.28 48.56 -5.45
CA ASN A 298 -37.33 49.96 -5.90
C ASN A 298 -38.58 50.28 -6.72
N ARG A 299 -39.17 49.31 -7.42
CA ARG A 299 -40.44 49.51 -8.16
C ARG A 299 -41.67 49.57 -7.27
N LEU A 300 -41.65 48.89 -6.11
CA LEU A 300 -42.76 48.92 -5.15
C LEU A 300 -42.76 50.16 -4.25
N ARG A 301 -41.64 50.90 -4.17
CA ARG A 301 -41.56 52.15 -3.40
C ARG A 301 -42.11 53.38 -4.13
N SER A 302 -42.30 53.33 -5.46
CA SER A 302 -42.83 54.45 -6.24
C SER A 302 -44.35 54.43 -6.45
N SER A 303 -45.07 53.39 -6.03
CA SER A 303 -46.51 53.25 -6.30
C SER A 303 -47.44 53.35 -5.08
N SER A 304 -46.93 53.62 -3.88
CA SER A 304 -47.80 53.77 -2.70
C SER A 304 -48.22 55.23 -2.47
N VAL A 305 -49.09 55.74 -3.36
CA VAL A 305 -49.91 56.95 -3.13
C VAL A 305 -51.38 56.53 -2.96
N LYS A 306 -51.93 56.82 -1.78
CA LYS A 306 -53.35 57.01 -1.40
C LYS A 306 -54.35 55.82 -1.40
N ALA A 307 -54.61 55.34 -0.16
CA ALA A 307 -55.92 55.18 0.51
C ALA A 307 -56.92 54.08 0.04
N PRO A 308 -57.98 53.74 0.82
CA PRO A 308 -58.15 53.64 2.28
C PRO A 308 -58.73 52.28 2.76
N LYS A 309 -58.79 52.16 4.10
CA LYS A 309 -59.25 51.05 4.96
C LYS A 309 -60.66 50.52 4.63
N ARG A 310 -60.85 49.19 4.70
CA ARG A 310 -62.10 48.54 5.10
C ARG A 310 -61.86 47.37 6.04
N VAL A 311 -62.68 47.38 7.09
CA VAL A 311 -62.85 46.42 8.18
C VAL A 311 -63.64 45.20 7.67
N VAL A 312 -63.39 43.99 8.22
CA VAL A 312 -64.38 43.03 8.77
C VAL A 312 -63.79 41.61 8.92
N GLN A 313 -63.68 41.22 10.19
CA GLN A 313 -63.94 39.94 10.88
C GLN A 313 -63.55 38.54 10.33
N ARG A 314 -62.64 37.89 11.08
CA ARG A 314 -62.85 36.78 12.06
C ARG A 314 -63.57 35.47 11.62
N LYS A 315 -62.82 34.36 11.59
CA LYS A 315 -63.14 33.02 12.18
C LYS A 315 -61.92 32.09 12.03
N LYS A 316 -61.17 31.72 13.08
CA LYS A 316 -61.38 30.63 14.07
C LYS A 316 -61.57 29.23 13.44
N ASN A 317 -60.51 28.40 13.41
CA ASN A 317 -60.36 27.18 14.25
C ASN A 317 -59.25 26.24 13.70
N ALA A 318 -58.35 25.83 14.60
CA ALA A 318 -57.54 24.61 14.57
C ALA A 318 -58.31 23.50 15.37
N PRO A 319 -57.85 22.24 15.58
CA PRO A 319 -56.51 21.68 15.33
C PRO A 319 -56.46 20.23 14.75
N GLU A 320 -55.21 19.81 14.53
CA GLU A 320 -54.60 18.48 14.47
C GLU A 320 -55.46 17.21 14.63
N THR A 321 -55.15 16.22 13.78
CA THR A 321 -54.95 14.84 14.26
C THR A 321 -54.03 14.08 13.31
N ALA A 322 -52.92 13.62 13.88
CA ALA A 322 -51.99 12.66 13.30
C ALA A 322 -52.55 11.23 13.44
N HIS A 323 -52.31 10.37 12.45
CA HIS A 323 -51.93 8.96 12.63
C HIS A 323 -51.73 8.34 11.24
N LEU A 324 -50.47 8.31 10.78
CA LEU A 324 -50.06 7.52 9.61
C LEU A 324 -49.56 6.16 10.10
N LEU A 325 -50.33 5.13 9.76
CA LEU A 325 -49.94 3.72 9.80
C LEU A 325 -48.75 3.50 8.85
N ARG A 326 -47.61 3.06 9.38
CA ARG A 326 -46.53 2.50 8.57
C ARG A 326 -46.52 0.99 8.75
N SER A 327 -47.05 0.31 7.73
CA SER A 327 -46.99 -1.13 7.58
C SER A 327 -45.56 -1.57 7.25
N VAL A 328 -45.15 -2.60 7.99
CA VAL A 328 -44.13 -3.61 7.72
C VAL A 328 -44.10 -4.04 6.23
N SER A 329 -42.90 -4.07 5.65
CA SER A 329 -42.51 -4.94 4.51
C SER A 329 -40.97 -4.98 4.49
N HIS A 330 -40.36 -6.05 5.00
CA HIS A 330 -39.93 -7.28 4.30
C HIS A 330 -38.58 -7.18 3.58
N ASN A 331 -37.71 -8.12 3.95
CA ASN A 331 -36.69 -8.83 3.16
C ASN A 331 -35.44 -8.05 2.71
N LEU A 332 -34.29 -8.34 3.33
CA LEU A 332 -33.28 -9.33 2.91
C LEU A 332 -31.99 -9.12 3.71
#